data_AF-S4PPN9-F1
#
_entry.id   AF-S4PPN9-F1
#
_cell.length_a   1.000
_cell.length_b   1.000
_cell.length_c   1.000
_cell.angle_alpha   90.00
_cell.angle_beta   90.00
_cell.angle_gamma   90.00
#
_symmetry.space_group_name_H-M   'P 1'
#
loop_
_entity.id
_entity.type
_entity.pdbx_description
1 polymer ?
#
loop_
_entity_poly.entity_id
_entity_poly.type
_entity_poly.pdbx_seq_one_letter_code
_entity_poly.pdbx_strand_id
1 'polypeptide(L)' 'MKDSTTSSQDLINHFSHYSDQIIDLNKALIVKRPNNKNVVLVPQSEFNAWIKSEQVSNND' A
#
# COMPACT_ATOMS: atom_id res chain seq x y z
N MET A 1 6.74 -6.83 12.01
CA MET A 1 5.26 -6.70 12.05
C MET A 1 4.65 -8.04 11.72
N LYS A 2 3.87 -8.58 12.65
CA LYS A 2 2.92 -9.64 12.37
C LYS A 2 1.68 -8.91 11.86
N ASP A 3 1.49 -8.99 10.55
CA ASP A 3 0.38 -8.47 9.73
C ASP A 3 0.41 -6.97 9.37
N SER A 4 0.67 -6.69 8.08
CA SER A 4 0.65 -5.37 7.42
C SER A 4 -0.79 -4.86 7.24
N THR A 5 -1.56 -4.79 8.32
CA THR A 5 -2.94 -4.29 8.30
C THR A 5 -3.16 -3.22 9.36
N THR A 6 -3.83 -2.12 9.01
CA THR A 6 -4.27 -1.08 9.94
C THR A 6 -5.74 -0.70 9.67
N SER A 7 -6.36 0.09 10.54
CA SER A 7 -7.69 0.68 10.30
C SER A 7 -7.57 2.03 9.56
N SER A 8 -8.63 2.46 8.88
CA SER A 8 -8.63 3.80 8.28
C SER A 8 -8.50 4.93 9.32
N GLN A 9 -9.02 4.73 10.54
CA GLN A 9 -8.91 5.71 11.60
C GLN A 9 -7.47 5.85 12.09
N ASP A 10 -6.77 4.72 12.27
CA ASP A 10 -5.38 4.71 12.69
C ASP A 10 -4.46 5.30 11.62
N LEU A 11 -4.73 5.00 10.34
CA LEU A 11 -4.01 5.61 9.23
C LEU A 11 -4.15 7.14 9.23
N ILE A 12 -5.37 7.66 9.42
CA ILE A 12 -5.60 9.12 9.45
C ILE A 12 -4.83 9.76 10.61
N ASN A 13 -4.87 9.14 11.78
CA ASN A 13 -4.23 9.69 12.98
C ASN A 13 -2.70 9.61 12.95
N HIS A 14 -2.13 8.65 12.21
CA HIS A 14 -0.69 8.38 12.19
C HIS A 14 -0.14 8.28 10.77
N PHE A 15 -0.66 9.11 9.85
CA PHE A 15 -0.35 9.00 8.42
C PHE A 15 1.15 8.98 8.13
N SER A 16 1.91 9.94 8.68
CA SER A 16 3.36 10.04 8.45
C SER A 16 4.11 8.79 8.88
N HIS A 17 3.74 8.20 10.03
CA HIS A 17 4.38 6.97 10.51
C HIS A 17 4.19 5.81 9.53
N TYR A 18 2.97 5.63 9.04
CA TYR A 18 2.68 4.57 8.08
C TYR A 18 3.29 4.86 6.69
N SER A 19 3.30 6.12 6.23
CA SER A 19 3.91 6.48 4.95
C SER A 19 5.43 6.27 4.95
N ASP A 20 6.09 6.57 6.07
CA ASP A 20 7.53 6.34 6.19
C ASP A 20 7.81 4.83 6.27
N GLN A 21 7.02 4.08 7.04
CA GLN A 21 7.18 2.63 7.16
C GLN A 21 7.05 1.86 5.85
N ILE A 22 6.06 2.19 5.00
CA ILE A 22 5.88 1.46 3.72
C ILE A 22 7.06 1.71 2.78
N ILE A 23 7.70 2.88 2.87
CA ILE A 23 8.89 3.25 2.09
C ILE A 23 10.10 2.51 2.66
N ASP A 24 10.35 2.63 3.96
CA ASP A 24 11.53 2.06 4.64
C ASP A 24 11.56 0.54 4.56
N LEU A 25 10.40 -0.09 4.69
CA LEU A 25 10.28 -1.55 4.67
C LEU A 25 10.03 -2.11 3.26
N ASN A 26 9.78 -1.23 2.27
CA ASN A 26 9.33 -1.58 0.92
C ASN A 26 8.20 -2.62 0.96
N LYS A 27 7.15 -2.32 1.72
CA LYS A 27 6.02 -3.23 1.97
C LYS A 27 4.69 -2.50 1.87
N ALA A 28 3.73 -3.17 1.24
CA ALA A 28 2.35 -2.74 1.20
C ALA A 28 1.67 -2.79 2.58
N LEU A 29 0.76 -1.85 2.82
CA LEU A 29 -0.10 -1.79 4.00
C LEU A 29 -1.57 -1.90 3.58
N ILE A 30 -2.29 -2.87 4.14
CA ILE A 30 -3.74 -3.00 3.94
C ILE A 30 -4.47 -2.14 4.96
N VAL A 31 -5.30 -1.24 4.47
CA VAL A 31 -6.10 -0.32 5.28
C VAL A 31 -7.53 -0.83 5.29
N LYS A 32 -7.96 -1.35 6.44
CA LYS A 32 -9.30 -1.88 6.66
C LYS A 32 -10.30 -0.74 6.81
N ARG A 33 -11.41 -0.85 6.07
CA ARG A 33 -12.52 0.11 6.09
C ARG A 33 -13.84 -0.62 6.35
N PRO A 34 -14.88 0.07 6.88
CA PRO A 34 -16.20 -0.52 7.04
C PRO A 34 -16.70 -1.15 5.73
N ASN A 35 -17.52 -2.19 5.87
CA ASN A 35 -18.12 -2.90 4.74
C ASN A 35 -17.11 -3.51 3.77
N ASN A 36 -15.95 -3.93 4.27
CA ASN A 36 -14.88 -4.59 3.51
C ASN A 36 -14.34 -3.76 2.33
N LYS A 37 -14.51 -2.43 2.36
CA LYS A 37 -14.04 -1.49 1.33
C LYS A 37 -12.56 -1.15 1.50
N ASN A 38 -11.74 -2.16 1.73
CA ASN A 38 -10.33 -2.02 2.08
C ASN A 38 -9.54 -1.37 0.94
N VAL A 39 -8.47 -0.67 1.28
CA VAL A 39 -7.53 -0.13 0.29
C VAL A 39 -6.12 -0.62 0.62
N VAL A 40 -5.23 -0.57 -0.37
CA VAL A 40 -3.82 -0.89 -0.20
C VAL A 40 -3.02 0.38 -0.39
N LEU A 41 -2.14 0.68 0.56
CA LEU A 41 -1.18 1.75 0.47
C LEU A 41 0.18 1.14 0.12
N VAL A 42 0.82 1.67 -0.93
CA VAL A 42 2.12 1.23 -1.44
C VAL A 42 3.00 2.44 -1.76
N PRO A 43 4.34 2.30 -1.75
CA PRO A 43 5.23 3.29 -2.32
C PRO A 43 4.88 3.56 -3.79
N GLN A 44 4.95 4.82 -4.22
CA GLN A 44 4.67 5.20 -5.61
C GLN A 44 5.62 4.50 -6.60
N SER A 45 6.88 4.26 -6.22
CA SER A 45 7.84 3.52 -7.02
C SER A 45 7.39 2.09 -7.30
N GLU A 46 6.83 1.41 -6.29
CA GLU A 46 6.30 0.05 -6.42
C GLU A 46 5.06 0.02 -7.33
N PHE A 47 4.12 0.95 -7.13
CA PHE A 47 2.97 1.11 -8.01
C PHE A 47 3.39 1.34 -9.48
N ASN A 48 4.36 2.24 -9.72
CA ASN A 48 4.86 2.50 -11.07
C ASN A 48 5.55 1.29 -11.69
N ALA A 49 6.25 0.47 -10.90
CA ALA A 49 6.89 -0.76 -11.37
C ALA A 49 5.84 -1.79 -11.81
N TRP A 50 4.76 -1.95 -11.04
CA TRP A 50 3.65 -2.85 -11.40
C TRP A 50 3.01 -2.45 -12.73
N ILE A 51 2.63 -1.17 -12.88
CA ILE A 51 2.03 -0.68 -14.14
C ILE A 51 2.95 -0.92 -15.34
N LYS A 52 4.25 -0.67 -15.19
CA LYS A 52 5.23 -0.95 -16.26
C LYS A 52 5.29 -2.43 -16.62
N SER A 53 5.32 -3.32 -15.61
CA SER A 53 5.36 -4.76 -15.86
C SER A 53 4.13 -5.26 -16.61
N GLU A 54 2.94 -4.75 -16.28
CA GLU A 54 1.70 -5.08 -16.99
C GLU A 54 1.70 -4.55 -18.42
N GLN A 55 2.26 -3.36 -18.67
CA GLN A 55 2.37 -2.83 -20.03
C GLN A 55 3.35 -3.62 -20.90
N VAL A 56 4.44 -4.14 -20.34
CA VAL A 56 5.38 -5.00 -21.09
C VAL A 56 4.75 -6.36 -21.38
N SER A 57 4.05 -6.96 -20.41
CA SER A 57 3.42 -8.28 -20.56
C SER A 57 2.29 -8.35 -21.60
N ASN A 58 1.70 -7.22 -22.00
CA ASN A 58 0.60 -7.18 -22.98
C ASN A 58 1.06 -6.92 -24.43
N ASN A 59 2.38 -6.81 -24.66
CA ASN A 59 2.96 -6.56 -25.99
C ASN A 59 3.81 -7.74 -26.52
N ASP A 60 3.79 -8.88 -25.83
CA ASP A 60 4.41 -10.15 -26.22
C ASP A 60 3.32 -11.18 -26.61
#